data_AF-A0A2P4XH43-F1
#
_entry.id   AF-A0A2P4XH43-F1
#
_cell.length_a   1.000
_cell.length_b   1.000
_cell.length_c   1.000
_cell.angle_alpha   90.00
_cell.angle_beta   90.00
_cell.angle_gamma   90.00
#
_symmetry.space_group_name_H-M   'P 1'
#
loop_
_entity.id
_entity.type
_entity.pdbx_description
1 polymer ?
#
loop_
_entity_poly.entity_id
_entity_poly.type
_entity_poly.pdbx_seq_one_letter_code
_entity_poly.pdbx_strand_id
1 'polypeptide(L)'
;MERGGKSQRKRLQRQLEFYLSESNLRHDKFLQQAMDEQGFVPARVFLSFNKLKALKATERMILDEADKSSMIRVDHARSCIAPKV
;
A
#
# COMPACT_ATOMS: atom_id res chain seq x y z
N MET A 1 -22.30 -9.00 15.88
CA MET A 1 -20.90 -9.33 16.27
C MET A 1 -19.96 -8.74 15.22
N GLU A 2 -19.32 -7.59 15.44
CA GLU A 2 -18.36 -7.03 14.47
C GLU A 2 -17.26 -6.23 15.19
N ARG A 3 -16.21 -6.90 15.70
CA ARG A 3 -15.05 -6.22 16.32
C ARG A 3 -13.69 -6.77 15.89
N GLY A 4 -13.58 -7.34 14.68
CA GLY A 4 -12.31 -7.86 14.15
C GLY A 4 -11.56 -6.95 13.14
N GLY A 5 -12.25 -6.04 12.46
CA GLY A 5 -11.70 -5.37 11.25
C GLY A 5 -10.76 -4.18 11.49
N LYS A 6 -10.89 -3.45 12.61
CA LYS A 6 -10.14 -2.20 12.84
C LYS A 6 -8.62 -2.43 12.98
N SER A 7 -8.21 -3.57 13.51
CA SER A 7 -6.80 -3.88 13.76
C SER A 7 -6.05 -4.33 12.50
N GLN A 8 -6.74 -4.95 11.53
CA GLN A 8 -6.13 -5.39 10.27
C GLN A 8 -5.84 -4.20 9.35
N ARG A 9 -6.81 -3.30 9.23
CA ARG A 9 -6.72 -2.04 8.49
C ARG A 9 -5.53 -1.18 8.93
N LYS A 10 -5.39 -0.98 10.25
CA LYS A 10 -4.25 -0.27 10.84
C LYS A 10 -2.89 -0.95 10.59
N ARG A 11 -2.85 -2.29 10.53
CA ARG A 11 -1.64 -3.04 10.17
C ARG A 11 -1.33 -2.90 8.68
N LEU A 12 -2.34 -2.93 7.82
CA LEU A 12 -2.21 -2.73 6.38
C LEU A 12 -1.65 -1.34 6.10
N GLN A 13 -2.23 -0.29 6.69
CA GLN A 13 -1.75 1.08 6.53
C GLN A 13 -0.26 1.20 6.89
N ARG A 14 0.15 0.73 8.08
CA ARG A 14 1.57 0.72 8.48
C ARG A 14 2.47 -0.10 7.56
N GLN A 15 1.97 -1.22 7.02
CA GLN A 15 2.70 -2.01 6.05
C GLN A 15 2.94 -1.22 4.78
N LEU A 16 1.90 -0.56 4.25
CA LEU A 16 2.01 0.28 3.06
C LEU A 16 2.99 1.44 3.29
N GLU A 17 2.89 2.14 4.41
CA GLU A 17 3.83 3.21 4.79
C GLU A 17 5.26 2.69 4.89
N PHE A 18 5.46 1.49 5.45
CA PHE A 18 6.78 0.86 5.52
C PHE A 18 7.31 0.49 4.13
N TYR A 19 6.47 -0.08 3.26
CA TYR A 19 6.86 -0.45 1.90
C TYR A 19 7.21 0.77 1.04
N LEU A 20 6.45 1.85 1.22
CA LEU A 20 6.63 3.14 0.57
C LEU A 20 7.66 4.03 1.28
N SER A 21 8.26 3.56 2.38
CA SER A 21 9.31 4.31 3.08
C SER A 21 10.56 4.35 2.22
N GLU A 22 11.26 5.49 2.25
CA GLU A 22 12.44 5.75 1.43
C GLU A 22 13.52 4.66 1.59
N SER A 23 13.72 4.16 2.82
CA SER A 23 14.63 3.04 3.11
C SER A 23 14.24 1.75 2.39
N ASN A 24 12.94 1.43 2.37
CA ASN A 24 12.45 0.22 1.70
C ASN A 24 12.45 0.41 0.18
N LEU A 25 11.98 1.55 -0.33
CA LEU A 25 12.02 1.88 -1.76
C LEU A 25 13.43 1.85 -2.32
N ARG A 26 14.44 2.32 -1.57
CA ARG A 26 15.84 2.27 -1.99
C ARG A 26 16.37 0.84 -2.10
N HIS A 27 15.93 -0.05 -1.21
CA HIS A 27 16.44 -1.42 -1.12
C HIS A 27 15.64 -2.42 -1.96
N ASP A 28 14.34 -2.19 -2.11
CA ASP A 28 13.39 -3.10 -2.76
C ASP A 28 13.27 -2.77 -4.25
N LYS A 29 14.06 -3.47 -5.06
CA LYS A 29 14.06 -3.34 -6.52
C LYS A 29 12.72 -3.71 -7.17
N PHE A 30 11.87 -4.49 -6.49
CA PHE A 30 10.57 -4.88 -7.03
C PHE A 30 9.58 -3.72 -6.92
N LEU A 31 9.55 -3.04 -5.76
CA LEU A 31 8.82 -1.79 -5.58
C LEU A 31 9.36 -0.69 -6.51
N GLN A 32 10.67 -0.55 -6.66
CA GLN A 32 11.28 0.40 -7.61
C GLN A 32 10.86 0.14 -9.06
N GLN A 33 10.85 -1.11 -9.52
CA GLN A 33 10.40 -1.45 -10.88
C GLN A 33 8.90 -1.25 -11.08
N ALA A 34 8.12 -1.40 -10.02
CA ALA A 34 6.69 -1.17 -10.04
C ALA A 34 6.31 0.31 -9.87
N MET A 35 7.27 1.14 -9.47
CA MET A 35 7.08 2.58 -9.26
C MET A 35 7.24 3.29 -10.59
N ASP A 36 6.18 3.98 -11.00
CA ASP A 36 6.20 4.84 -12.18
C ASP A 36 7.09 6.09 -11.96
N GLU A 37 7.38 6.84 -13.02
CA GLU A 37 8.19 8.06 -12.97
C GLU A 37 7.63 9.12 -11.99
N GLN A 38 6.31 9.06 -11.73
CA GLN A 38 5.60 9.91 -10.78
C GLN A 38 5.56 9.36 -9.34
N GLY A 39 6.14 8.19 -9.10
CA GLY A 39 6.17 7.54 -7.79
C GLY A 39 4.95 6.68 -7.45
N PHE A 40 4.08 6.40 -8.43
CA PHE A 40 2.89 5.58 -8.24
C PHE A 40 3.19 4.09 -8.40
N VAL A 41 2.68 3.28 -7.49
CA VAL A 41 2.82 1.83 -7.48
C VAL A 41 1.43 1.20 -7.53
N PRO A 42 1.14 0.29 -8.46
CA PRO A 42 -0.18 -0.35 -8.55
C PRO A 42 -0.52 -1.13 -7.29
N ALA A 43 -1.75 -0.99 -6.78
CA ALA A 43 -2.23 -1.74 -5.61
C ALA A 43 -2.10 -3.27 -5.80
N ARG A 44 -2.19 -3.73 -7.05
CA ARG A 44 -1.97 -5.14 -7.44
C ARG A 44 -0.57 -5.67 -7.10
N VAL A 45 0.45 -4.80 -7.13
CA VAL A 45 1.83 -5.15 -6.76
C VAL A 45 1.89 -5.49 -5.27
N PHE A 46 1.23 -4.68 -4.44
CA PHE A 46 1.09 -4.92 -3.00
C PHE A 46 0.33 -6.23 -2.73
N LEU A 47 -0.72 -6.55 -3.49
CA LEU A 47 -1.43 -7.84 -3.37
C LEU A 47 -0.54 -9.07 -3.63
N SER A 48 0.57 -8.90 -4.35
CA SER A 48 1.51 -9.99 -4.60
C SER A 48 2.37 -10.32 -3.38
N PHE A 49 2.59 -9.37 -2.47
CA PHE A 49 3.45 -9.55 -1.30
C PHE A 49 2.85 -10.52 -0.28
N ASN A 50 3.71 -11.39 0.26
CA ASN A 50 3.34 -12.37 1.28
C ASN A 50 2.71 -11.73 2.53
N LYS A 51 3.16 -10.54 2.95
CA LYS A 51 2.59 -9.86 4.11
C LYS A 51 1.16 -9.37 3.87
N LEU A 52 0.87 -8.80 2.69
CA LEU A 52 -0.48 -8.37 2.31
C LEU A 52 -1.42 -9.57 2.07
N LYS A 53 -0.91 -10.65 1.46
CA LYS A 53 -1.64 -11.93 1.32
C LYS A 53 -2.00 -12.51 2.69
N ALA A 54 -1.07 -12.52 3.64
CA ALA A 54 -1.33 -12.99 5.00
C ALA A 54 -2.39 -12.13 5.73
N LEU A 55 -2.43 -10.82 5.42
CA LEU A 55 -3.45 -9.90 5.92
C LEU A 55 -4.78 -9.99 5.16
N LYS A 56 -4.89 -10.86 4.13
CA LYS A 56 -6.03 -10.93 3.20
C LYS A 56 -6.42 -9.54 2.67
N ALA A 57 -5.42 -8.70 2.41
CA ALA A 57 -5.64 -7.38 1.85
C ALA A 57 -6.19 -7.52 0.43
N THR A 58 -7.08 -6.60 0.05
CA THR A 58 -7.66 -6.50 -1.29
C THR A 58 -7.34 -5.14 -1.87
N GLU A 59 -7.40 -5.00 -3.20
CA GLU A 59 -7.17 -3.72 -3.88
C GLU A 59 -8.02 -2.60 -3.28
N ARG A 60 -9.31 -2.87 -3.02
CA ARG A 60 -10.21 -1.95 -2.31
C ARG A 60 -9.72 -1.59 -0.91
N MET A 61 -9.23 -2.55 -0.11
CA MET A 61 -8.70 -2.25 1.22
C MET A 61 -7.44 -1.40 1.15
N ILE A 62 -6.57 -1.67 0.18
CA ILE A 62 -5.32 -0.91 0.00
C ILE A 62 -5.67 0.52 -0.35
N LEU A 63 -6.56 0.74 -1.34
CA LEU A 63 -6.99 2.07 -1.76
C LEU A 63 -7.70 2.81 -0.62
N ASP A 64 -8.64 2.17 0.08
CA ASP A 64 -9.40 2.80 1.17
C ASP A 64 -8.50 3.17 2.37
N GLU A 65 -7.52 2.33 2.73
CA GLU A 65 -6.59 2.62 3.83
C GLU A 65 -5.49 3.60 3.45
N ALA A 66 -5.06 3.57 2.19
CA ALA A 66 -4.12 4.53 1.64
C ALA A 66 -4.75 5.92 1.50
N ASP A 67 -6.02 6.01 1.08
CA ASP A 67 -6.78 7.26 0.99
C ASP A 67 -6.99 7.90 2.37
N LYS A 68 -7.18 7.06 3.39
CA LYS A 68 -7.21 7.49 4.81
C LYS A 68 -5.85 7.89 5.37
N SER A 69 -4.74 7.51 4.72
CA SER A 69 -3.41 7.85 5.21
C SER A 69 -3.00 9.21 4.70
N SER A 70 -2.59 10.12 5.60
CA SER A 70 -2.05 11.42 5.18
C SER A 70 -0.67 11.31 4.53
N MET A 71 0.00 10.15 4.65
CA MET A 71 1.33 9.90 4.11
C MET A 71 1.32 9.17 2.76
N ILE A 72 0.16 8.81 2.23
CA ILE A 72 0.02 8.07 0.98
C ILE A 72 -0.93 8.83 0.06
N ARG A 73 -0.62 8.87 -1.23
CA ARG A 73 -1.49 9.38 -2.29
C ARG A 73 -2.14 8.21 -2.98
N VAL A 74 -3.46 8.24 -3.14
CA VAL A 74 -4.23 7.26 -3.89
C VAL A 74 -4.63 7.85 -5.23
N ASP A 75 -4.52 7.03 -6.27
CA ASP A 75 -5.12 7.26 -7.57
C ASP A 75 -6.19 6.19 -7.83
N HIS A 76 -7.46 6.60 -7.72
CA HIS A 76 -8.62 5.73 -7.95
C HIS A 76 -8.82 5.37 -9.42
N ALA A 77 -8.31 6.18 -10.35
CA ALA A 77 -8.49 5.94 -11.79
C ALA A 77 -7.55 4.83 -12.28
N ARG A 78 -6.33 4.77 -11.75
CA ARG A 78 -5.31 3.78 -12.09
C ARG A 78 -5.17 2.66 -11.07
N SER A 79 -5.92 2.71 -9.96
CA SER A 79 -5.77 1.80 -8.82
C SER A 79 -4.33 1.74 -8.31
N CYS A 80 -3.66 2.90 -8.24
CA CYS A 80 -2.27 3.02 -7.81
C CYS A 80 -2.14 3.83 -6.52
N ILE A 81 -1.08 3.58 -5.76
CA ILE A 81 -0.73 4.34 -4.55
C ILE A 81 0.72 4.81 -4.60
N ALA A 82 0.97 6.04 -4.13
CA ALA A 82 2.30 6.65 -4.08
C ALA A 82 2.62 7.13 -2.67
N PRO A 83 3.88 7.14 -2.24
CA PRO A 83 4.26 7.84 -1.02
C PRO A 83 4.01 9.34 -1.19
N LYS A 84 3.50 9.99 -0.15
CA LYS A 84 3.49 11.44 -0.05
C LYS A 84 4.80 11.85 0.61
N VAL A 85 5.82 12.12 -0.22
CA VAL A 85 7.07 12.77 0.19
C VAL A 85 6.83 14.23 0.53
#